data_AF-A0A4S0JZQ3-F1
#
_entry.id   AF-A0A4S0JZQ3-F1
#
_cell.length_a   1.000
_cell.length_b   1.000
_cell.length_c   1.000
_cell.angle_alpha   90.00
_cell.angle_beta   90.00
_cell.angle_gamma   90.00
#
_symmetry.space_group_name_H-M   'P 1'
#
loop_
_entity.id
_entity.type
_entity.pdbx_description
1 polymer ?
#
loop_
_entity_poly.entity_id
_entity_poly.type
_entity_poly.pdbx_seq_one_letter_code
_entity_poly.pdbx_strand_id
1 'polypeptide(L)'
;QATGSCPCGTTLVAQVSSPAAIALGATPLKPEKATNYSLGVTWDPSPAFHLAVDAYQIGIRGQLGQSSQIGYNAQDPARITDNSGTVLSAAQKNTIDGLLGSAGISILPGDAFYASYFTNVGNTRTRGVELTLEANQD
;
A
#
# COMPACT_ATOMS: atom_id res chain seq x y z
N GLN A 1 -4.46 20.39 7.30
CA GLN A 1 -3.19 20.65 6.59
C GLN A 1 -2.09 20.59 7.64
N ALA A 2 -1.22 19.58 7.61
CA ALA A 2 -0.13 19.47 8.58
C ALA A 2 1.11 20.15 7.99
N THR A 3 1.51 21.24 8.63
CA THR A 3 2.72 22.04 8.33
C THR A 3 3.92 21.43 9.04
N GLY A 4 4.90 20.98 8.28
CA GLY A 4 6.24 20.63 8.77
C GLY A 4 7.27 21.04 7.73
N SER A 5 7.74 22.29 7.80
CA SER A 5 8.81 22.78 6.93
C SER A 5 10.17 22.45 7.57
N CYS A 6 10.74 21.34 7.15
CA CYS A 6 12.18 21.15 7.16
C CYS A 6 12.62 21.25 5.68
N PRO A 7 13.85 21.63 5.31
CA PRO A 7 14.27 21.72 3.90
C PRO A 7 14.36 20.36 3.20
N CYS A 8 13.73 19.31 3.75
CA CYS A 8 13.49 18.03 3.13
C CYS A 8 12.07 18.05 2.56
N GLY A 9 11.90 17.55 1.33
CA GLY A 9 10.66 17.69 0.57
C GLY A 9 9.36 17.37 1.32
N THR A 10 8.28 18.03 0.90
CA THR A 10 6.93 17.77 1.40
C THR A 10 6.42 16.44 0.89
N THR A 11 5.99 15.55 1.79
CA THR A 11 5.28 14.33 1.41
C THR A 11 3.83 14.41 1.86
N LEU A 12 2.90 14.22 0.93
CA LEU A 12 1.46 14.26 1.16
C LEU A 12 0.84 12.88 0.87
N VAL A 13 0.09 12.36 1.83
CA VAL A 13 -0.89 11.30 1.56
C VAL A 13 -2.24 11.97 1.33
N ALA A 14 -2.61 12.11 0.07
CA ALA A 14 -3.82 12.79 -0.36
C ALA A 14 -5.05 11.92 -0.05
N GLN A 15 -6.11 12.55 0.44
CA GLN A 15 -7.40 11.89 0.56
C GLN A 15 -7.90 11.50 -0.84
N VAL A 16 -8.44 10.30 -0.99
CA VAL A 16 -8.91 9.77 -2.29
C VAL A 16 -9.96 10.63 -3.01
N SER A 17 -10.73 11.42 -2.27
CA SER A 17 -11.71 12.36 -2.82
C SER A 17 -11.13 13.75 -3.13
N SER A 18 -9.86 14.00 -2.80
CA SER A 18 -9.23 15.29 -3.07
C SER A 18 -8.94 15.45 -4.57
N PRO A 19 -8.97 16.69 -5.11
CA PRO A 19 -8.61 16.94 -6.50
C PRO A 19 -7.24 16.40 -6.87
N ALA A 20 -6.27 16.49 -5.94
CA ALA A 20 -4.92 15.97 -6.12
C ALA A 20 -4.90 14.45 -6.30
N ALA A 21 -5.60 13.71 -5.44
CA ALA A 21 -5.65 12.26 -5.56
C ALA A 21 -6.35 11.84 -6.87
N ILE A 22 -7.48 12.47 -7.22
CA ILE A 22 -8.23 12.16 -8.45
C ILE A 22 -7.40 12.46 -9.70
N ALA A 23 -6.70 13.59 -9.74
CA ALA A 23 -5.80 13.93 -10.83
C ALA A 23 -4.68 12.89 -11.01
N LEU A 24 -4.18 12.35 -9.90
CA LEU A 24 -3.18 11.27 -9.90
C LEU A 24 -3.77 9.88 -10.15
N GLY A 25 -5.08 9.76 -10.42
CA GLY A 25 -5.76 8.52 -10.79
C GLY A 25 -6.50 7.82 -9.65
N ALA A 26 -6.71 8.47 -8.51
CA ALA A 26 -7.47 7.89 -7.40
C ALA A 26 -8.91 7.59 -7.77
N THR A 27 -9.43 6.50 -7.23
CA THR A 27 -10.83 6.09 -7.37
C THR A 27 -11.47 5.93 -5.99
N PRO A 28 -12.81 6.03 -5.87
CA PRO A 28 -13.48 5.84 -4.60
C PRO A 28 -13.18 4.47 -3.96
N LEU A 29 -12.77 4.49 -2.70
CA LEU A 29 -12.41 3.28 -1.98
C LEU A 29 -13.61 2.42 -1.67
N LYS A 30 -13.42 1.11 -1.84
CA LYS A 30 -14.31 0.08 -1.31
C LYS A 30 -13.74 -0.43 0.01
N PRO A 31 -14.57 -0.70 1.04
CA PRO A 31 -14.09 -1.28 2.29
C PRO A 31 -13.41 -2.63 2.07
N GLU A 32 -12.31 -2.86 2.78
CA GLU A 32 -11.65 -4.17 2.86
C GLU A 32 -12.50 -5.15 3.68
N LYS A 33 -12.70 -6.36 3.17
CA LYS A 33 -13.50 -7.42 3.84
C LYS A 33 -12.73 -8.73 3.90
N ALA A 34 -12.65 -9.29 5.11
CA ALA A 34 -12.12 -10.63 5.35
C ALA A 34 -13.25 -11.66 5.56
N THR A 35 -13.08 -12.87 5.02
CA THR A 35 -13.98 -14.00 5.23
C THR A 35 -13.14 -15.25 5.49
N ASN A 36 -13.38 -15.89 6.63
CA ASN A 36 -12.59 -17.01 7.11
C ASN A 36 -13.46 -18.27 7.17
N TYR A 37 -12.96 -19.36 6.59
CA TYR A 37 -13.54 -20.69 6.70
C TYR A 37 -12.47 -21.61 7.29
N SER A 38 -12.83 -22.38 8.31
CA SER A 38 -11.96 -23.39 8.91
C SER A 38 -12.74 -24.65 9.24
N LEU A 39 -12.05 -25.79 9.19
CA LEU A 39 -12.55 -27.10 9.61
C LEU A 39 -11.41 -27.84 10.31
N GLY A 40 -11.64 -28.22 11.56
CA GLY A 40 -10.69 -28.96 12.40
C GLY A 40 -11.21 -30.34 12.74
N VAL A 41 -10.29 -31.32 12.79
CA VAL A 41 -10.54 -32.68 13.27
C VAL A 41 -9.46 -33.05 14.27
N THR A 42 -9.87 -33.49 15.46
CA THR A 42 -9.00 -33.98 16.52
C THR A 42 -9.25 -35.47 16.75
N TRP A 43 -8.18 -36.25 16.97
CA TRP A 43 -8.26 -37.68 17.17
C TRP A 43 -7.22 -38.19 18.16
N ASP A 44 -7.69 -39.00 19.12
CA ASP A 44 -6.89 -39.68 20.13
C ASP A 44 -6.96 -41.20 19.92
N PRO A 45 -6.12 -41.78 19.04
CA PRO A 45 -6.10 -43.22 18.81
C PRO A 45 -5.65 -44.05 20.02
N SER A 46 -4.87 -43.46 20.93
CA SER A 46 -4.47 -44.07 22.20
C SER A 46 -4.20 -43.00 23.28
N PRO A 47 -4.14 -43.36 24.58
CA PRO A 47 -3.83 -42.39 25.65
C PRO A 47 -2.44 -41.74 25.56
N ALA A 48 -1.55 -42.29 24.72
CA ALA A 48 -0.19 -41.81 24.53
C ALA A 48 -0.01 -41.05 23.22
N PHE A 49 -1.07 -40.82 22.43
CA PHE A 49 -0.99 -40.21 21.11
C PHE A 49 -2.16 -39.26 20.82
N HIS A 50 -1.84 -38.02 20.48
CA HIS A 50 -2.81 -36.99 20.09
C HIS A 50 -2.50 -36.49 18.67
N LEU A 51 -3.53 -36.40 17.83
CA LEU A 51 -3.43 -35.87 16.47
C LEU A 51 -4.52 -34.81 16.25
N ALA A 52 -4.12 -33.63 15.75
CA ALA A 52 -5.04 -32.60 15.27
C ALA A 52 -4.70 -32.21 13.82
N VAL A 53 -5.73 -31.99 13.01
CA VAL A 53 -5.61 -31.49 11.65
C VAL A 53 -6.62 -30.38 11.43
N ASP A 54 -6.14 -29.20 11.05
CA ASP A 54 -6.96 -28.03 10.79
C ASP A 54 -6.76 -27.54 9.35
N ALA A 55 -7.82 -27.49 8.57
CA ALA A 55 -7.82 -26.89 7.24
C ALA A 55 -8.48 -25.52 7.28
N TYR A 56 -7.87 -24.54 6.62
CA TYR A 56 -8.41 -23.18 6.57
C TYR A 56 -8.33 -22.56 5.17
N GLN A 57 -9.27 -21.65 4.92
CA GLN A 57 -9.25 -20.73 3.79
C GLN A 57 -9.66 -19.33 4.26
N ILE A 58 -8.77 -18.37 4.04
CA ILE A 58 -8.96 -16.95 4.33
C ILE A 58 -9.10 -16.21 2.99
N GLY A 59 -10.16 -15.44 2.82
CA GLY A 59 -10.37 -14.57 1.67
C GLY A 59 -10.41 -13.11 2.10
N ILE A 60 -9.52 -12.29 1.54
CA ILE A 60 -9.47 -10.84 1.71
C ILE A 60 -9.89 -10.20 0.40
N ARG A 61 -10.89 -9.31 0.43
CA ARG A 61 -11.42 -8.60 -0.74
C ARG A 61 -11.34 -7.09 -0.56
N GLY A 62 -11.04 -6.38 -1.65
CA GLY A 62 -10.95 -4.93 -1.64
C GLY A 62 -9.78 -4.44 -0.79
N GLN A 63 -8.67 -5.16 -0.83
CA GLN A 63 -7.48 -4.80 -0.06
C GLN A 63 -7.04 -3.37 -0.40
N LEU A 64 -6.77 -2.57 0.62
CA LEU A 64 -6.27 -1.21 0.44
C LEU A 64 -4.74 -1.20 0.37
N GLY A 65 -4.20 -0.47 -0.60
CA GLY A 65 -2.78 -0.22 -0.72
C GLY A 65 -2.51 1.23 -1.07
N GLN A 66 -1.32 1.71 -0.77
CA GLN A 66 -0.89 3.07 -1.11
C GLN A 66 -0.24 3.07 -2.50
N SER A 67 -0.52 4.09 -3.29
CA SER A 67 0.15 4.33 -4.57
C SER A 67 1.65 4.58 -4.37
N SER A 68 2.40 4.59 -5.47
CA SER A 68 3.74 5.17 -5.46
C SER A 68 3.69 6.66 -5.08
N GLN A 69 4.82 7.17 -4.62
CA GLN A 69 5.02 8.61 -4.44
C GLN A 69 5.25 9.26 -5.81
N ILE A 70 4.30 10.12 -6.20
CA ILE A 70 4.29 10.85 -7.46
C ILE A 70 4.66 12.30 -7.16
N GLY A 71 5.73 12.78 -7.79
CA GLY A 71 6.29 14.08 -7.53
C GLY A 71 7.78 14.09 -7.86
N TYR A 72 8.45 15.19 -7.55
CA TYR A 72 9.87 15.35 -7.85
C TYR A 72 10.60 16.25 -6.85
N ASN A 73 11.92 16.10 -6.83
CA ASN A 73 12.85 16.97 -6.15
C ASN A 73 13.37 18.03 -7.12
N ALA A 74 13.18 19.31 -6.77
CA ALA A 74 13.62 20.48 -7.52
C ALA A 74 14.66 21.34 -6.76
N GLN A 75 15.27 20.77 -5.72
CA GLN A 75 16.25 21.44 -4.88
C GLN A 75 17.55 21.75 -5.64
N ASP A 76 17.94 20.84 -6.55
CA ASP A 76 18.98 21.09 -7.54
C ASP A 76 18.32 21.38 -8.90
N PRO A 77 18.35 22.64 -9.39
CA PRO A 77 17.79 23.00 -10.69
C PRO A 77 18.46 22.28 -11.87
N ALA A 78 19.72 21.82 -11.71
CA ALA A 78 20.43 21.09 -12.75
C ALA A 78 20.02 19.61 -12.81
N ARG A 79 19.37 19.09 -11.76
CA ARG A 79 19.08 17.67 -11.62
C ARG A 79 17.76 17.42 -10.90
N ILE A 80 16.66 17.52 -11.64
CA ILE A 80 15.33 17.16 -11.15
C ILE A 80 15.20 15.64 -11.07
N THR A 81 14.89 15.09 -9.91
CA THR A 81 14.73 13.64 -9.72
C THR A 81 13.37 13.24 -9.18
N ASP A 82 12.93 12.03 -9.47
CA ASP A 82 11.78 11.42 -8.80
C ASP A 82 12.14 10.92 -7.38
N ASN A 83 11.16 10.33 -6.70
CA ASN A 83 11.32 9.75 -5.35
C ASN A 83 12.30 8.56 -5.32
N SER A 84 12.54 7.91 -6.46
CA SER A 84 13.49 6.81 -6.61
C SER A 84 14.90 7.29 -6.96
N GLY A 85 15.11 8.62 -7.08
CA GLY A 85 16.39 9.24 -7.42
C GLY A 85 16.72 9.24 -8.92
N THR A 86 15.78 8.85 -9.77
CA THR A 86 15.93 8.84 -11.23
C THR A 86 15.73 10.24 -11.78
N VAL A 87 16.60 10.69 -12.69
CA VAL A 87 16.50 12.03 -13.30
C VAL A 87 15.29 12.07 -14.23
N LEU A 88 14.44 13.07 -14.05
CA LEU A 88 13.27 13.29 -14.87
C LEU A 88 13.61 14.15 -16.09
N SER A 89 13.10 13.75 -17.25
CA SER A 89 13.10 14.61 -18.43
C SER A 89 12.13 15.79 -18.26
N ALA A 90 12.32 16.85 -19.05
CA ALA A 90 11.42 18.01 -19.05
C ALA A 90 9.96 17.62 -19.35
N ALA A 91 9.74 16.63 -20.24
CA ALA A 91 8.41 16.14 -20.56
C ALA A 91 7.74 15.45 -19.35
N GLN A 92 8.49 14.59 -18.63
CA GLN A 92 7.97 13.93 -17.42
C GLN A 92 7.67 14.93 -16.31
N LYS A 93 8.56 15.92 -16.12
CA LYS A 93 8.33 17.03 -15.19
C LYS A 93 7.05 17.78 -15.54
N ASN A 94 6.86 18.17 -16.81
CA ASN A 94 5.66 18.88 -17.26
C ASN A 94 4.38 18.06 -17.06
N THR A 95 4.44 16.73 -17.23
CA THR A 95 3.31 15.85 -16.90
C THR A 95 2.96 15.92 -15.42
N ILE A 96 3.96 15.82 -14.53
CA ILE A 96 3.76 15.91 -13.08
C ILE A 96 3.19 17.28 -12.71
N ASP A 97 3.71 18.36 -13.29
CA ASP A 97 3.21 19.72 -13.08
C ASP A 97 1.76 19.88 -13.55
N GLY A 98 1.39 19.28 -14.69
CA GLY A 98 0.01 19.29 -15.17
C GLY A 98 -0.95 18.56 -14.24
N LEU A 99 -0.55 17.37 -13.75
CA LEU A 99 -1.36 16.57 -12.83
C LEU A 99 -1.54 17.29 -11.48
N LEU A 100 -0.44 17.75 -10.87
CA LEU A 100 -0.47 18.44 -9.59
C LEU A 100 -1.09 19.85 -9.69
N GLY A 101 -0.83 20.56 -10.78
CA GLY A 101 -1.37 21.89 -11.06
C GLY A 101 -2.89 21.89 -11.18
N SER A 102 -3.48 20.82 -11.73
CA SER A 102 -4.94 20.66 -11.77
C SER A 102 -5.59 20.62 -10.38
N ALA A 103 -4.80 20.31 -9.35
CA ALA A 103 -5.21 20.29 -7.96
C ALA A 103 -4.75 21.52 -7.16
N GLY A 104 -4.20 22.54 -7.83
CA GLY A 104 -3.68 23.75 -7.20
C GLY A 104 -2.33 23.55 -6.50
N ILE A 105 -1.60 22.49 -6.84
CA ILE A 105 -0.28 22.19 -6.27
C ILE A 105 0.78 22.57 -7.30
N SER A 106 1.78 23.34 -6.87
CA SER A 106 2.93 23.72 -7.71
C SER A 106 4.22 23.50 -6.92
N ILE A 107 5.20 22.88 -7.56
CA ILE A 107 6.51 22.59 -6.94
C ILE A 107 7.47 23.69 -7.38
N LEU A 108 7.88 24.54 -6.44
CA LEU A 108 8.76 25.67 -6.72
C LEU A 108 10.23 25.23 -6.85
N PRO A 109 11.07 26.01 -7.57
CA PRO A 109 12.52 25.78 -7.55
C PRO A 109 13.06 25.85 -6.12
N GLY A 110 13.91 24.90 -5.73
CA GLY A 110 14.40 24.78 -4.35
C GLY A 110 13.55 23.87 -3.46
N ASP A 111 12.37 23.43 -3.92
CA ASP A 111 11.49 22.53 -3.16
C ASP A 111 11.57 21.09 -3.66
N ALA A 112 11.08 20.17 -2.83
CA ALA A 112 10.75 18.82 -3.25
C ALA A 112 9.34 18.50 -2.76
N PHE A 113 8.55 17.83 -3.59
CA PHE A 113 7.17 17.47 -3.24
C PHE A 113 6.81 16.11 -3.80
N TYR A 114 6.14 15.30 -2.98
CA TYR A 114 5.67 13.97 -3.33
C TYR A 114 4.25 13.76 -2.82
N ALA A 115 3.35 13.30 -3.68
CA ALA A 115 1.99 12.91 -3.32
C ALA A 115 1.77 11.42 -3.51
N SER A 116 0.96 10.82 -2.66
CA SER A 116 0.47 9.45 -2.81
C SER A 116 -0.97 9.38 -2.32
N TYR A 117 -1.70 8.32 -2.68
CA TYR A 117 -3.08 8.11 -2.26
C TYR A 117 -3.36 6.63 -2.04
N PHE A 118 -4.40 6.30 -1.28
CA PHE A 118 -4.85 4.92 -1.13
C PHE A 118 -5.70 4.47 -2.32
N THR A 119 -5.60 3.21 -2.72
CA THR A 119 -6.44 2.59 -3.74
C THR A 119 -6.75 1.15 -3.37
N ASN A 120 -7.80 0.57 -3.94
CA ASN A 120 -8.03 -0.88 -3.81
C ASN A 120 -7.07 -1.61 -4.75
N VAL A 121 -6.16 -2.40 -4.19
CA VAL A 121 -5.06 -3.05 -4.94
C VAL A 121 -5.35 -4.49 -5.34
N GLY A 122 -6.34 -5.16 -4.72
CA GLY A 122 -6.73 -6.50 -5.14
C GLY A 122 -7.48 -7.32 -4.11
N ASN A 123 -7.47 -8.63 -4.35
CA ASN A 123 -8.05 -9.66 -3.49
C ASN A 123 -7.01 -10.75 -3.26
N THR A 124 -6.93 -11.26 -2.03
CA THR A 124 -6.00 -12.32 -1.65
C THR A 124 -6.77 -13.51 -1.11
N ARG A 125 -6.35 -14.72 -1.48
CA ARG A 125 -6.87 -15.96 -0.90
C ARG A 125 -5.72 -16.79 -0.37
N THR A 126 -5.74 -17.06 0.93
CA THR A 126 -4.78 -17.92 1.62
C THR A 126 -5.47 -19.23 1.98
N ARG A 127 -4.79 -20.35 1.75
CA ARG A 127 -5.25 -21.69 2.10
C ARG A 127 -4.12 -22.41 2.81
N GLY A 128 -4.45 -23.17 3.83
CA GLY A 128 -3.46 -23.97 4.54
C GLY A 128 -4.08 -25.13 5.27
N VAL A 129 -3.19 -26.05 5.66
CA VAL A 129 -3.48 -27.15 6.57
C VAL A 129 -2.43 -27.09 7.66
N GLU A 130 -2.88 -27.21 8.90
CA GLU A 130 -2.04 -27.32 10.09
C GLU A 130 -2.21 -28.72 10.68
N LEU A 131 -1.11 -29.29 11.16
CA LEU A 131 -1.08 -30.62 11.75
C LEU A 131 -0.31 -30.55 13.07
N THR A 132 -0.95 -30.99 14.14
CA THR A 132 -0.34 -31.12 15.46
C THR A 132 -0.26 -32.59 15.82
N LEU A 133 0.91 -33.03 16.28
CA LEU A 133 1.14 -34.40 16.69
C LEU A 133 1.87 -34.41 18.02
N GLU A 134 1.31 -35.13 19.00
CA GLU A 134 1.91 -35.34 20.30
C GLU A 134 1.96 -36.84 20.61
N ALA A 135 3.08 -37.29 21.16
CA ALA A 135 3.26 -38.67 21.60
C ALA A 135 4.09 -38.72 22.89
N ASN A 136 3.64 -39.52 23.86
CA ASN A 136 4.40 -39.77 25.08
C ASN A 136 5.49 -40.81 24.80
N GLN A 137 6.72 -40.54 25.25
CA GLN A 137 7.86 -41.44 25.15
C GLN A 137 8.15 -41.97 26.56
N ASP A 138 7.72 -43.21 26.82
CA ASP A 138 8.11 -43.95 28.03
C ASP A 138 9.59 -44.35 28.00
#